data_AF-A0A9E3WB92-F1
#
_entry.id   AF-A0A9E3WB92-F1
#
_cell.length_a   1.000
_cell.length_b   1.000
_cell.length_c   1.000
_cell.angle_alpha   90.00
_cell.angle_beta   90.00
_cell.angle_gamma   90.00
#
_symmetry.space_group_name_H-M   'P 1'
#
loop_
_entity.id
_entity.type
_entity.pdbx_description
1 polymer ?
#
loop_
_entity_poly.entity_id
_entity_poly.type
_entity_poly.pdbx_seq_one_letter_code
_entity_poly.pdbx_strand_id
1 'polypeptide(L)'
;MECTDLINTLAPCLVKTGWNPDLANLLSLLLGVVIIATVPLITVILLIWVERKFAARVQDRIGPNRVGPYGLLQSVADAVKMLSKEDITPSGSDRVLYNLAPIITFATIILLWAIVPFTPLHIGSDLSIGILYFVSVGSIGAVKIMIAG
;
A
#
# COMPACT_ATOMS: atom_id res chain seq x y z
N MET A 1 -0.71 33.65 0.05
CA MET A 1 -1.37 32.33 -0.09
C MET A 1 -0.30 31.35 -0.46
N GLU A 2 0.32 30.78 0.57
CA GLU A 2 1.48 29.92 0.45
C GLU A 2 1.06 28.57 -0.14
N CYS A 3 1.85 28.01 -1.07
CA CYS A 3 1.66 26.66 -1.58
C CYS A 3 2.10 25.66 -0.49
N THR A 4 1.38 25.59 0.63
CA THR A 4 1.68 24.72 1.78
C THR A 4 1.03 23.35 1.67
N ASP A 5 -0.02 23.19 0.85
CA ASP A 5 -0.78 21.94 0.73
C ASP A 5 -0.44 21.19 -0.57
N LEU A 6 0.40 20.15 -0.45
CA LEU A 6 0.96 19.39 -1.56
C LEU A 6 -0.06 18.71 -2.50
N ILE A 7 -1.31 18.51 -2.08
CA ILE A 7 -2.33 17.82 -2.89
C ILE A 7 -3.39 18.80 -3.42
N ASN A 8 -3.96 19.65 -2.57
CA ASN A 8 -5.06 20.55 -2.94
C ASN A 8 -4.58 21.85 -3.61
N THR A 9 -3.33 22.28 -3.36
CA THR A 9 -2.79 23.52 -3.93
C THR A 9 -1.80 23.31 -5.08
N LEU A 10 -1.39 22.08 -5.37
CA LEU A 10 -0.42 21.77 -6.43
C LEU A 10 -0.95 22.10 -7.83
N ALA A 11 -2.19 21.69 -8.15
CA ALA A 11 -2.83 21.99 -9.43
C ALA A 11 -2.98 23.50 -9.69
N PRO A 12 -3.50 24.33 -8.75
CA PRO A 12 -3.57 25.78 -8.97
C PRO A 12 -2.19 26.47 -8.95
N CYS A 13 -1.18 25.92 -8.28
CA CYS A 13 0.21 26.44 -8.28
C CYS A 13 0.90 26.14 -9.65
N LEU A 14 0.60 24.99 -10.28
CA LEU A 14 1.07 24.60 -11.62
C LEU A 14 0.38 25.37 -12.77
N VAL A 15 -0.93 25.65 -12.64
CA VAL A 15 -1.63 26.49 -13.61
C VAL A 15 -1.10 27.93 -13.60
N LYS A 16 -0.72 28.45 -12.42
CA LYS A 16 -0.06 29.77 -12.30
C LYS A 16 1.32 29.85 -12.96
N THR A 17 2.00 28.72 -13.15
CA THR A 17 3.30 28.65 -13.85
C THR A 17 3.17 28.41 -15.36
N GLY A 18 1.94 28.43 -15.90
CA GLY A 18 1.67 28.42 -17.34
C GLY A 18 1.43 27.03 -17.95
N TRP A 19 1.19 26.01 -17.13
CA TRP A 19 0.87 24.66 -17.61
C TRP A 19 -0.60 24.53 -18.00
N ASN A 20 -0.88 23.68 -18.99
CA ASN A 20 -2.25 23.38 -19.44
C ASN A 20 -3.07 22.80 -18.27
N PRO A 21 -4.25 23.34 -17.93
CA PRO A 21 -5.04 22.93 -16.76
C PRO A 21 -5.33 21.43 -16.69
N ASP A 22 -5.59 20.78 -17.82
CA ASP A 22 -5.90 19.34 -17.85
C ASP A 22 -4.69 18.49 -17.42
N LEU A 23 -3.49 18.90 -17.83
CA LEU A 23 -2.26 18.17 -17.56
C LEU A 23 -1.82 18.36 -16.10
N ALA A 24 -2.03 19.55 -15.55
CA ALA A 24 -1.78 19.84 -14.13
C ALA A 24 -2.70 19.01 -13.22
N ASN A 25 -3.98 18.89 -13.55
CA ASN A 25 -4.95 18.09 -12.81
C ASN A 25 -4.65 16.59 -12.86
N LEU A 26 -4.24 16.08 -14.03
CA LEU A 26 -3.86 14.68 -14.20
C LEU A 26 -2.62 14.34 -13.36
N LEU A 27 -1.61 15.21 -13.35
CA LEU A 27 -0.41 15.02 -12.54
C LEU A 27 -0.69 15.03 -11.04
N SER A 28 -1.54 15.95 -10.55
CA SER A 28 -1.91 15.98 -9.13
C SER A 28 -2.67 14.73 -8.70
N LEU A 29 -3.57 14.21 -9.56
CA LEU A 29 -4.31 12.97 -9.28
C LEU A 29 -3.37 11.75 -9.24
N LEU A 30 -2.48 11.61 -10.24
CA LEU A 30 -1.51 10.52 -10.26
C LEU A 30 -0.59 10.54 -9.03
N LEU A 31 -0.12 11.72 -8.64
CA LEU A 31 0.71 11.89 -7.45
C LEU A 31 -0.04 11.48 -6.18
N GLY A 32 -1.32 11.87 -6.04
CA GLY A 32 -2.18 11.43 -4.93
C GLY A 32 -2.33 9.91 -4.86
N VAL A 33 -2.62 9.25 -6.00
CA VAL A 33 -2.75 7.79 -6.07
C VAL A 33 -1.44 7.08 -5.69
N VAL A 34 -0.31 7.57 -6.20
CA VAL A 34 1.01 7.00 -5.88
C VAL A 34 1.32 7.12 -4.39
N ILE A 35 1.02 8.25 -3.76
CA ILE A 35 1.23 8.44 -2.31
C ILE A 35 0.35 7.45 -1.52
N ILE A 36 -0.94 7.38 -1.84
CA ILE A 36 -1.88 6.46 -1.15
C ILE A 36 -1.47 5.01 -1.31
N ALA A 37 -0.92 4.61 -2.46
CA ALA A 37 -0.46 3.24 -2.68
C ALA A 37 0.88 2.93 -1.96
N THR A 38 1.79 3.91 -1.88
CA THR A 38 3.16 3.68 -1.36
C THR A 38 3.28 3.83 0.15
N VAL A 39 2.53 4.74 0.78
CA VAL A 39 2.58 4.97 2.23
C VAL A 39 2.23 3.71 3.05
N PRO A 40 1.16 2.96 2.73
CA PRO A 40 0.85 1.71 3.41
C PRO A 40 1.94 0.66 3.23
N LEU A 41 2.52 0.54 2.03
CA LEU A 41 3.59 -0.43 1.75
C LEU A 41 4.83 -0.16 2.61
N ILE A 42 5.27 1.09 2.70
CA ILE A 42 6.41 1.48 3.55
C ILE A 42 6.10 1.19 5.02
N THR A 43 4.88 1.51 5.46
CA THR A 43 4.44 1.28 6.83
C THR A 43 4.47 -0.21 7.17
N VAL A 44 4.02 -1.08 6.27
CA VAL A 44 4.06 -2.54 6.45
C VAL A 44 5.50 -3.06 6.54
N ILE A 45 6.42 -2.59 5.70
CA ILE A 45 7.84 -3.00 5.75
C ILE A 45 8.46 -2.70 7.12
N LEU A 46 8.14 -1.53 7.70
CA LEU A 46 8.57 -1.15 9.05
C LEU A 46 7.87 -1.99 10.11
N LEU A 47 6.57 -2.24 9.96
CA LEU A 47 5.79 -3.03 10.90
C LEU A 47 6.32 -4.47 11.01
N ILE A 48 6.70 -5.11 9.90
CA ILE A 48 7.34 -6.43 9.89
C ILE A 48 8.65 -6.43 10.70
N TRP A 49 9.47 -5.38 10.57
CA TRP A 49 10.70 -5.25 11.34
C TRP A 49 10.40 -5.09 12.84
N VAL A 50 9.43 -4.24 13.19
CA VAL A 50 8.99 -4.04 14.58
C VAL A 50 8.44 -5.33 15.18
N GLU A 51 7.56 -6.02 14.47
CA GLU A 51 6.96 -7.28 14.90
C GLU A 51 8.03 -8.32 15.26
N ARG A 52 9.02 -8.52 14.38
CA ARG A 52 10.12 -9.46 14.64
C ARG A 52 10.94 -9.07 15.87
N LYS A 53 11.20 -7.78 16.06
CA LYS A 53 11.96 -7.29 17.22
C LYS A 53 11.15 -7.44 18.50
N PHE A 54 9.86 -7.14 18.45
CA PHE A 54 8.94 -7.30 19.56
C PHE A 54 8.82 -8.78 19.97
N ALA A 55 8.54 -9.67 19.02
CA ALA A 55 8.45 -11.11 19.26
C ALA A 55 9.76 -11.68 19.84
N ALA A 56 10.92 -11.20 19.37
CA ALA A 56 12.21 -11.60 19.92
C ALA A 56 12.37 -11.17 21.39
N ARG A 57 11.96 -9.94 21.75
CA ARG A 57 12.01 -9.45 23.14
C ARG A 57 11.09 -10.22 24.07
N VAL A 58 9.90 -10.60 23.61
CA VAL A 58 8.98 -11.46 24.39
C VAL A 58 9.62 -12.83 24.68
N GLN A 59 10.41 -13.35 23.75
CA GLN A 59 11.08 -14.65 23.84
C GLN A 59 12.48 -14.57 24.47
N ASP A 60 12.86 -13.44 25.07
CA ASP A 60 14.21 -13.19 25.61
C ASP A 60 15.36 -13.52 24.62
N ARG A 61 15.15 -13.21 23.34
CA ARG A 61 16.17 -13.30 22.30
C ARG A 61 16.34 -11.98 21.56
N ILE A 62 17.48 -11.83 20.90
CA ILE A 62 17.77 -10.65 20.09
C ILE A 62 17.13 -10.83 18.71
N GLY A 63 16.36 -9.82 18.27
CA GLY A 63 15.79 -9.77 16.93
C GLY A 63 16.85 -9.56 15.84
N PRO A 64 16.43 -9.23 14.60
CA PRO A 64 17.35 -9.01 13.49
C PRO A 64 18.45 -7.98 13.85
N ASN A 65 19.73 -8.37 13.72
CA ASN A 65 20.87 -7.52 14.13
C ASN A 65 22.08 -7.60 13.17
N ARG A 66 21.95 -8.28 12.02
CA ARG A 66 23.07 -8.53 11.10
C ARG A 66 22.95 -7.78 9.77
N VAL A 67 21.74 -7.59 9.27
CA VAL A 67 21.50 -7.00 7.94
C VAL A 67 21.24 -5.49 8.10
N GLY A 68 22.32 -4.70 8.07
CA GLY A 68 22.30 -3.25 8.29
C GLY A 68 22.26 -2.83 9.77
N PRO A 69 22.28 -1.52 10.07
CA PRO A 69 22.19 -1.02 11.44
C PRO A 69 20.87 -1.46 12.08
N TYR A 70 20.94 -2.13 13.24
CA TYR A 70 19.80 -2.72 13.96
C TYR A 70 18.91 -3.65 13.12
N GLY A 71 19.41 -4.21 12.02
CA GLY A 71 18.64 -5.12 11.18
C GLY A 71 17.58 -4.46 10.29
N LEU A 72 17.60 -3.14 10.09
CA LEU A 72 16.59 -2.42 9.31
C LEU A 72 16.47 -2.90 7.86
N LEU A 73 17.57 -3.37 7.26
CA LEU A 73 17.59 -3.87 5.89
C LEU A 73 17.06 -5.31 5.77
N GLN A 74 16.70 -5.96 6.87
CA GLN A 74 16.20 -7.32 6.87
C GLN A 74 14.92 -7.46 6.03
N SER A 75 13.94 -6.56 6.20
CA SER A 75 12.68 -6.61 5.45
C SER A 75 12.89 -6.45 3.94
N VAL A 76 13.89 -5.64 3.54
CA VAL A 76 14.26 -5.46 2.13
C VAL A 76 14.95 -6.71 1.58
N ALA A 77 15.86 -7.31 2.35
CA ALA A 77 16.51 -8.56 1.96
C ALA A 77 15.51 -9.70 1.79
N ASP A 78 14.48 -9.76 2.63
CA ASP A 78 13.40 -10.73 2.51
C ASP A 78 12.56 -10.51 1.26
N ALA A 79 12.27 -9.26 0.91
CA ALA A 79 11.56 -8.94 -0.34
C ALA A 79 12.37 -9.35 -1.58
N VAL A 80 13.67 -9.04 -1.61
CA VAL A 80 14.57 -9.45 -2.71
C VAL A 80 14.64 -10.98 -2.80
N LYS A 81 14.71 -11.66 -1.66
CA LYS A 81 14.69 -13.13 -1.60
C LYS A 81 13.41 -13.70 -2.18
N MET A 82 12.25 -13.11 -1.87
CA MET A 82 10.96 -13.57 -2.42
C MET A 82 10.89 -13.37 -3.94
N LEU A 83 11.35 -12.22 -4.46
CA LEU A 83 11.36 -11.95 -5.90
C LEU A 83 12.35 -12.82 -6.68
N SER A 84 13.44 -13.24 -6.05
CA SER A 84 14.44 -14.12 -6.66
C SER A 84 14.06 -15.60 -6.55
N LYS A 85 13.00 -15.92 -5.81
CA LYS A 85 12.56 -17.30 -5.63
C LYS A 85 11.85 -17.77 -6.89
N GLU A 86 12.11 -19.01 -7.29
CA GLU A 86 11.39 -19.65 -8.38
C GLU A 86 9.90 -19.75 -8.06
N ASP A 87 9.08 -19.31 -9.01
CA ASP A 87 7.62 -19.38 -8.92
C ASP A 87 7.14 -20.75 -9.41
N ILE A 88 6.65 -21.58 -8.48
CA ILE A 88 6.20 -22.94 -8.75
C ILE A 88 4.68 -23.04 -8.63
N THR A 89 3.99 -23.18 -9.76
CA THR A 89 2.54 -23.44 -9.77
C THR A 89 2.26 -24.95 -9.64
N PRO A 90 1.42 -25.40 -8.69
CA PRO A 90 1.09 -26.81 -8.50
C PRO A 90 0.51 -27.49 -9.76
N SER A 91 0.85 -28.76 -9.99
CA SER A 91 0.22 -29.56 -11.04
C SER A 91 -1.21 -29.91 -10.62
N GLY A 92 -2.22 -29.38 -11.33
CA GLY A 92 -3.64 -29.61 -11.05
C GLY A 92 -4.41 -28.38 -10.57
N SER A 93 -3.76 -27.23 -10.41
CA SER A 93 -4.44 -25.95 -10.16
C SER A 93 -4.80 -25.22 -11.46
N ASP A 94 -5.87 -24.43 -11.41
CA ASP A 94 -6.15 -23.43 -12.44
C ASP A 94 -5.13 -22.30 -12.33
N ARG A 95 -4.23 -22.19 -13.32
CA ARG A 95 -3.15 -21.19 -13.36
C ARG A 95 -3.66 -19.76 -13.33
N VAL A 96 -4.83 -19.50 -13.93
CA VAL A 96 -5.38 -18.15 -14.01
C VAL A 96 -5.88 -17.74 -12.64
N LEU A 97 -6.73 -18.55 -12.02
CA LEU A 97 -7.29 -18.24 -10.70
C LEU A 97 -6.21 -18.18 -9.62
N TYR A 98 -5.24 -19.10 -9.66
CA TYR A 98 -4.14 -19.15 -8.69
C TYR A 98 -3.29 -17.88 -8.72
N ASN A 99 -2.93 -17.39 -9.91
CA ASN A 99 -2.13 -16.16 -10.05
C ASN A 99 -2.96 -14.89 -9.83
N LEU A 100 -4.27 -14.94 -10.09
CA LEU A 100 -5.17 -13.81 -9.88
C LEU A 100 -5.44 -13.58 -8.38
N ALA A 101 -5.48 -14.63 -7.55
CA ALA A 101 -5.85 -14.51 -6.14
C ALA A 101 -4.98 -13.52 -5.33
N PRO A 102 -3.63 -13.54 -5.44
CA PRO A 102 -2.78 -12.51 -4.84
C PRO A 102 -3.10 -11.11 -5.36
N ILE A 103 -3.35 -10.96 -6.67
CA ILE A 103 -3.60 -9.65 -7.31
C ILE A 103 -4.90 -9.03 -6.77
N ILE A 104 -6.00 -9.79 -6.70
CA ILE A 104 -7.26 -9.26 -6.13
C ILE A 104 -7.06 -8.89 -4.65
N THR A 105 -6.26 -9.65 -3.92
CA THR A 105 -5.95 -9.38 -2.50
C THR A 105 -5.27 -8.03 -2.33
N PHE A 106 -4.20 -7.78 -3.08
CA PHE A 106 -3.52 -6.49 -3.07
C PHE A 106 -4.41 -5.35 -3.54
N ALA A 107 -5.17 -5.54 -4.63
CA ALA A 107 -6.07 -4.52 -5.15
C ALA A 107 -7.12 -4.08 -4.12
N THR A 108 -7.71 -5.04 -3.39
CA THR A 108 -8.71 -4.73 -2.36
C THR A 108 -8.13 -3.90 -1.22
N ILE A 109 -6.88 -4.19 -0.80
CA ILE A 109 -6.22 -3.46 0.29
C ILE A 109 -5.97 -2.01 -0.12
N ILE A 110 -5.52 -1.78 -1.35
CA ILE A 110 -5.31 -0.42 -1.87
C ILE A 110 -6.63 0.35 -1.92
N LEU A 111 -7.71 -0.30 -2.36
CA LEU A 111 -9.06 0.28 -2.36
C LEU A 111 -9.52 0.67 -0.95
N LEU A 112 -9.29 -0.18 0.07
CA LEU A 112 -9.64 0.14 1.46
C LEU A 112 -8.88 1.37 1.98
N TRP A 113 -7.61 1.52 1.60
CA TRP A 113 -6.79 2.68 2.00
C TRP A 113 -7.21 3.99 1.34
N ALA A 114 -7.93 3.94 0.22
CA ALA A 114 -8.38 5.15 -0.48
C ALA A 114 -9.33 6.01 0.37
N ILE A 115 -10.04 5.42 1.33
CA ILE A 115 -11.08 6.11 2.11
C ILE A 115 -10.63 6.54 3.50
N VAL A 116 -9.44 6.09 3.93
CA VAL A 116 -8.94 6.36 5.28
C VAL A 116 -8.51 7.84 5.37
N PRO A 117 -9.07 8.63 6.30
CA PRO A 117 -8.64 10.01 6.48
C PRO A 117 -7.34 10.05 7.28
N PHE A 118 -6.27 10.60 6.69
CA PHE A 118 -4.98 10.75 7.38
C PHE A 118 -4.91 12.04 8.19
N THR A 119 -5.49 13.12 7.67
CA THR A 119 -5.64 14.42 8.34
C THR A 119 -6.95 15.07 7.88
N PRO A 120 -7.47 16.10 8.59
CA PRO A 120 -8.67 16.83 8.17
C PRO A 120 -8.59 17.42 6.75
N LEU A 121 -7.38 17.64 6.24
CA LEU A 121 -7.12 18.23 4.92
C LEU A 121 -6.70 17.18 3.87
N HIS A 122 -6.27 15.99 4.30
CA HIS A 122 -5.78 14.91 3.43
C HIS A 122 -6.64 13.66 3.62
N ILE A 123 -7.74 13.66 2.89
CA ILE A 123 -8.64 12.52 2.72
C ILE A 123 -8.37 11.97 1.32
N GLY A 124 -8.13 10.66 1.20
CA GLY A 124 -7.78 10.05 -0.09
C GLY A 124 -8.89 10.19 -1.13
N SER A 125 -10.13 9.92 -0.72
CA SER A 125 -11.33 10.23 -1.48
C SER A 125 -12.47 10.52 -0.52
N ASP A 126 -13.03 11.72 -0.59
CA ASP A 126 -14.17 12.11 0.22
C ASP A 126 -15.46 11.52 -0.38
N LEU A 127 -15.92 10.40 0.19
CA LEU A 127 -17.17 9.76 -0.19
C LEU A 127 -18.19 9.98 0.93
N SER A 128 -19.36 10.50 0.57
CA SER A 128 -20.51 10.60 1.48
C SER A 128 -20.96 9.25 2.04
N ILE A 129 -20.63 8.15 1.36
CA ILE A 129 -20.96 6.75 1.72
C ILE A 129 -19.73 5.93 2.13
N GLY A 130 -18.75 6.54 2.79
CA GLY A 130 -17.46 5.90 3.05
C GLY A 130 -17.52 4.59 3.86
N ILE A 131 -18.41 4.50 4.86
CA ILE A 131 -18.59 3.29 5.67
C ILE A 131 -19.16 2.14 4.81
N LEU A 132 -20.14 2.45 3.94
CA LEU A 132 -20.74 1.45 3.06
C LEU A 132 -19.68 0.90 2.09
N TYR A 133 -18.88 1.78 1.50
CA TYR A 133 -17.75 1.38 0.65
C TYR A 133 -16.78 0.46 1.39
N PHE A 134 -16.38 0.81 2.62
CA PHE A 134 -15.45 0.01 3.41
C PHE A 134 -15.98 -1.42 3.65
N VAL A 135 -17.27 -1.55 4.00
CA VAL A 135 -17.91 -2.86 4.20
C VAL A 135 -18.03 -3.64 2.89
N SER A 136 -18.46 -2.99 1.80
CA SER A 136 -18.60 -3.61 0.49
C SER A 136 -17.26 -4.15 -0.02
N VAL A 137 -16.21 -3.34 0.01
CA VAL A 137 -14.87 -3.75 -0.41
C VAL A 137 -14.29 -4.81 0.53
N GLY A 138 -14.56 -4.71 1.84
CA GLY A 138 -14.17 -5.71 2.83
C GLY A 138 -14.75 -7.10 2.55
N SER A 139 -16.00 -7.18 2.06
CA SER A 139 -16.68 -8.46 1.76
C SER A 139 -16.00 -9.28 0.66
N ILE A 140 -15.25 -8.63 -0.25
CA ILE A 140 -14.44 -9.30 -1.28
C ILE A 140 -13.38 -10.20 -0.64
N GLY A 141 -13.00 -9.95 0.63
CA GLY A 141 -12.12 -10.78 1.44
C GLY A 141 -12.41 -12.28 1.37
N ALA A 142 -13.68 -12.67 1.58
CA ALA A 142 -14.08 -14.08 1.62
C ALA A 142 -13.88 -14.77 0.26
N VAL A 143 -14.25 -14.10 -0.83
CA VAL A 143 -14.13 -14.64 -2.19
C VAL A 143 -12.67 -14.92 -2.55
N LYS A 144 -11.76 -13.99 -2.19
CA LYS A 144 -10.34 -14.15 -2.51
C LYS A 144 -9.68 -15.33 -1.78
N ILE A 145 -10.07 -15.57 -0.54
CA ILE A 145 -9.58 -16.71 0.24
C ILE A 145 -10.07 -18.02 -0.40
N MET A 146 -11.31 -18.07 -0.87
CA MET A 146 -11.84 -19.25 -1.57
C MET A 146 -11.16 -19.52 -2.93
N ILE A 147 -10.70 -18.48 -3.63
CA ILE A 147 -9.97 -18.65 -4.90
C ILE A 147 -8.51 -19.08 -4.64
N ALA A 148 -7.93 -18.68 -3.51
CA ALA A 148 -6.54 -18.99 -3.15
C ALA A 148 -6.33 -20.39 -2.55
N GLY A 149 -7.38 -20.99 -1.98
CA GLY A 149 -7.36 -22.33 -1.36
C GLY A 149 -7.69 -23.44 -2.34
#